data_AF-A0A6S6S837-F1
#
_entry.id   AF-A0A6S6S837-F1
#
_cell.length_a   1.000
_cell.length_b   1.000
_cell.length_c   1.000
_cell.angle_alpha   90.00
_cell.angle_beta   90.00
_cell.angle_gamma   90.00
#
_symmetry.space_group_name_H-M   'P 1'
#
loop_
_entity.id
_entity.type
_entity.pdbx_description
1 polymer ?
#
loop_
_entity_poly.entity_id
_entity_poly.type
_entity_poly.pdbx_seq_one_letter_code
_entity_poly.pdbx_strand_id
1 'polypeptide(L)' 'MQSETFEQKLEESKKILNQLMNPEITLEESLKLYGNGLAQIKEAQKMIEEAKVKIQIIEKNSSRV' A
#
# COMPACT_ATOMS: atom_id res chain seq x y z
N MET A 1 -11.59 -14.05 -6.31
CA MET A 1 -11.27 -12.99 -5.33
C MET A 1 -10.50 -11.93 -6.11
N GLN A 2 -11.09 -10.74 -6.32
CA GLN A 2 -10.41 -9.67 -7.07
C GLN A 2 -9.28 -9.10 -6.22
N SER A 3 -8.08 -9.02 -6.80
CA SER A 3 -6.96 -8.30 -6.20
C SER A 3 -7.32 -6.83 -6.05
N GLU A 4 -7.14 -6.26 -4.86
CA GLU A 4 -7.38 -4.85 -4.62
C GLU A 4 -6.45 -4.00 -5.48
N THR A 5 -7.01 -2.95 -6.08
CA THR A 5 -6.26 -1.95 -6.84
C THR A 5 -5.43 -1.07 -5.92
N PHE A 6 -4.40 -0.42 -6.47
CA PHE A 6 -3.57 0.52 -5.72
C PHE A 6 -4.42 1.64 -5.09
N GLU A 7 -5.40 2.16 -5.84
CA GLU A 7 -6.33 3.19 -5.41
C GLU A 7 -7.18 2.75 -4.23
N GLN A 8 -7.63 1.48 -4.22
CA GLN A 8 -8.36 0.90 -3.10
C GLN A 8 -7.48 0.80 -1.85
N LYS A 9 -6.23 0.34 -1.97
CA LYS A 9 -5.27 0.28 -0.85
C LYS A 9 -4.93 1.67 -0.30
N LEU A 10 -4.82 2.66 -1.18
CA LEU A 10 -4.60 4.05 -0.79
C LEU A 10 -5.80 4.62 0.00
N GLU A 11 -7.02 4.32 -0.44
CA GLU A 11 -8.24 4.75 0.23
C GLU A 11 -8.42 4.07 1.59
N GLU A 12 -8.13 2.77 1.70
CA GLU A 12 -8.10 2.07 3.00
C GLU A 12 -7.06 2.67 3.94
N SER A 13 -5.86 2.98 3.44
CA SER A 13 -4.81 3.62 4.23
C SER A 13 -5.26 4.95 4.81
N LYS A 14 -6.02 5.77 4.06
CA LYS A 14 -6.60 7.03 4.55
C LYS A 14 -7.65 6.80 5.64
N LYS A 15 -8.49 5.78 5.49
CA LYS A 15 -9.51 5.43 6.51
C LYS A 15 -8.86 5.04 7.83
N ILE A 16 -7.81 4.21 7.78
CA ILE A 16 -7.03 3.82 8.97
C ILE A 16 -6.43 5.06 9.65
N LEU A 17 -5.90 6.00 8.87
CA LEU A 17 -5.33 7.26 9.37
C LEU A 17 -6.38 8.12 10.08
N ASN A 18 -7.58 8.25 9.50
CA ASN A 18 -8.70 8.97 10.13
C ASN A 18 -9.16 8.30 11.43
N GLN A 19 -9.16 6.97 11.50
CA GLN A 19 -9.51 6.25 12.72
C GLN A 19 -8.47 6.45 13.83
N LEU A 20 -7.18 6.52 13.49
CA LEU A 20 -6.11 6.83 14.44
C LEU A 20 -6.18 8.26 14.98
N MET A 21 -6.84 9.18 14.27
CA MET A 21 -7.08 10.55 14.74
C MET A 21 -8.29 10.67 15.68
N ASN A 22 -9.08 9.61 15.85
CA ASN A 22 -10.20 9.62 16.78
C ASN A 22 -9.68 9.59 18.24
N PRO A 23 -9.94 10.63 19.06
CA PRO A 23 -9.49 10.66 20.46
C PRO A 23 -10.15 9.59 21.35
N GLU A 24 -11.23 8.95 20.90
CA GLU A 24 -11.90 7.85 21.60
C GLU A 24 -11.32 6.46 21.28
N ILE A 25 -10.29 6.39 20.42
CA ILE A 25 -9.66 5.12 20.05
C ILE A 25 -9.00 4.47 21.27
N THR A 26 -9.27 3.19 21.49
CA THR A 26 -8.59 2.45 22.56
C THR A 26 -7.15 2.14 22.19
N LEU A 27 -6.27 1.97 23.18
CA LEU A 27 -4.87 1.60 22.95
C LEU A 27 -4.76 0.31 22.13
N GLU A 28 -5.61 -0.68 22.39
CA GLU A 28 -5.62 -1.95 21.64
C GLU A 28 -5.99 -1.75 20.17
N GLU A 29 -7.02 -0.94 19.89
CA GLU A 29 -7.42 -0.61 18.51
C GLU A 29 -6.35 0.19 17.78
N SER A 30 -5.68 1.12 18.47
CA SER A 30 -4.59 1.90 17.89
C SER A 30 -3.40 1.02 17.47
N LEU A 31 -3.05 -0.01 18.27
CA LEU A 31 -1.99 -0.96 17.95
C LEU A 31 -2.37 -1.87 16.76
N LYS A 32 -3.64 -2.33 16.70
CA LYS A 32 -4.15 -3.10 15.55
C LYS A 32 -4.15 -2.27 14.27
N LEU A 33 -4.65 -1.04 14.32
CA LEU A 33 -4.71 -0.13 13.17
C LEU A 33 -3.31 0.26 12.68
N TYR A 34 -2.38 0.51 13.60
CA TYR A 34 -0.98 0.75 13.26
C TYR A 34 -0.36 -0.47 12.54
N GLY A 35 -0.54 -1.68 13.09
CA GLY A 35 -0.04 -2.91 12.47
C GLY A 35 -0.61 -3.15 11.08
N ASN A 36 -1.92 -2.96 10.91
CA ASN A 36 -2.60 -3.10 9.62
C ASN A 36 -2.15 -2.03 8.61
N GLY A 37 -2.03 -0.77 9.04
CA GLY A 37 -1.51 0.31 8.20
C GLY A 37 -0.08 0.04 7.72
N LEU A 38 0.77 -0.50 8.60
CA LEU A 38 2.16 -0.83 8.27
C LEU A 38 2.25 -1.99 7.27
N ALA A 39 1.33 -2.97 7.35
CA ALA A 39 1.23 -4.05 6.37
C ALA A 39 0.76 -3.54 5.00
N GLN A 40 -0.27 -2.69 4.97
CA GLN A 40 -0.80 -2.06 3.76
C GLN A 40 0.26 -1.20 3.04
N ILE A 41 1.03 -0.40 3.79
CA ILE A 41 2.14 0.40 3.25
C ILE A 41 3.20 -0.50 2.61
N LYS A 42 3.60 -1.60 3.27
CA LYS A 42 4.57 -2.56 2.71
C LYS A 42 4.07 -3.19 1.41
N GLU A 43 2.78 -3.50 1.34
CA GLU A 43 2.18 -4.09 0.14
C GLU A 43 2.18 -3.08 -1.03
N ALA A 44 1.80 -1.83 -0.77
CA ALA A 44 1.87 -0.76 -1.77
C ALA A 44 3.31 -0.51 -2.26
N GLN A 45 4.30 -0.53 -1.36
CA GLN A 45 5.71 -0.43 -1.74
C GLN A 45 6.15 -1.56 -2.67
N LYS A 46 5.72 -2.80 -2.38
CA LYS A 46 6.00 -3.95 -3.24
C LYS A 46 5.41 -3.78 -4.64
N MET A 47 4.17 -3.29 -4.75
CA MET A 47 3.54 -3.02 -6.04
C MET A 47 4.32 -1.99 -6.87
N ILE A 48 4.82 -0.93 -6.22
CA ILE A 48 5.65 0.09 -6.88
C ILE A 48 6.97 -0.52 -7.38
N GLU A 49 7.61 -1.36 -6.57
CA GLU A 49 8.89 -1.97 -6.93
C GLU A 49 8.72 -2.95 -8.11
N GLU A 50 7.65 -3.75 -8.10
CA GLU A 50 7.30 -4.63 -9.22
C GLU A 50 7.02 -3.83 -10.51
N ALA A 51 6.35 -2.68 -10.40
CA ALA A 51 6.10 -1.80 -11.54
C ALA A 51 7.40 -1.22 -12.11
N LYS A 52 8.34 -0.77 -11.26
CA LYS A 52 9.66 -0.30 -11.69
C LYS A 52 10.45 -1.38 -12.41
N VAL A 53 10.45 -2.61 -11.89
CA VAL A 53 11.13 -3.75 -12.52
C VAL A 53 10.55 -4.02 -13.91
N LYS A 54 9.21 -3.99 -14.05
CA LYS A 54 8.56 -4.15 -15.36
C LYS A 54 8.98 -3.07 -16.35
N ILE A 55 9.05 -1.81 -15.91
CA ILE A 55 9.52 -0.69 -16.75
C ILE A 55 10.96 -0.92 -17.21
N GLN A 56 11.87 -1.27 -16.29
CA GLN A 56 13.28 -1.53 -16.64
C GLN A 56 13.43 -2.66 -17.66
N ILE A 57 12.61 -3.73 -17.55
CA ILE A 57 12.61 -4.83 -18.52
C ILE A 57 12.15 -4.33 -19.89
N ILE A 58 11.09 -3.52 -19.95
CA ILE A 58 10.59 -2.92 -21.19
C ILE A 58 11.65 -2.03 -21.83
N GLU A 59 12.27 -1.12 -21.07
CA GLU A 59 13.34 -0.24 -21.57
C GLU A 59 14.54 -1.02 -22.10
N LYS A 60 14.97 -2.06 -21.38
CA LYS A 60 16.09 -2.93 -21.79
C LYS A 60 15.79 -3.70 -23.07
N ASN A 61 14.54 -4.10 -23.28
CA ASN A 61 14.11 -4.80 -24.49
C ASN A 61 13.92 -3.83 -25.67
N SER A 62 13.40 -2.63 -25.44
CA SER A 62 13.29 -1.58 -26.46
C SER A 62 14.64 -1.05 -26.93
N SER A 63 15.66 -1.06 -26.06
CA SER A 63 17.03 -0.63 -26.39
C SER A 63 17.86 -1.69 -27.13
N ARG A 64 17.30 -2.88 -27.34
CA ARG A 64 17.93 -4.03 -28.04
C ARG A 64 17.42 -4.24 -29.46
N VAL A 65 16.60 -3.32 -29.97
CA VAL A 65 16.11 -3.25 -31.35
C VAL A 65 16.73 -2.04 -32.02
#